data_AF-A0A5J4RMP0-F1
#
_entry.id   AF-A0A5J4RMP0-F1
#
_cell.length_a   1.000
_cell.length_b   1.000
_cell.length_c   1.000
_cell.angle_alpha   90.00
_cell.angle_beta   90.00
_cell.angle_gamma   90.00
#
_symmetry.space_group_name_H-M   'P 1'
#
loop_
_entity.id
_entity.type
_entity.pdbx_description
1 polymer ?
#
loop_
_entity_poly.entity_id
_entity_poly.type
_entity_poly.pdbx_seq_one_letter_code
_entity_poly.pdbx_strand_id
1 'polypeptide(L)' 'MSKKEELKSRMKGGMDELIRSTLPEDRKEMPKKDLEDREVHCNFVMSSRLHRKLKLLATQRGESLKTVLEEYLEKVEQG' A
#
# COMPACT_ATOMS: atom_id res chain seq x y z
N MET A 1 -20.10 -34.76 -28.94
CA MET A 1 -20.86 -34.39 -27.72
C MET A 1 -19.96 -33.95 -26.56
N SER A 2 -18.74 -34.49 -26.41
CA SER A 2 -17.89 -34.28 -25.22
C SER A 2 -17.42 -32.83 -24.97
N LYS A 3 -17.05 -32.05 -26.01
CA LYS A 3 -16.58 -30.66 -25.82
C LYS A 3 -17.68 -29.70 -25.32
N LYS A 4 -18.95 -30.00 -25.64
CA LYS A 4 -20.10 -29.20 -25.19
C LYS A 4 -20.39 -29.42 -23.71
N GLU A 5 -20.19 -30.64 -23.22
CA GLU A 5 -20.34 -30.97 -21.80
C GLU A 5 -19.20 -30.38 -20.96
N GLU A 6 -17.98 -30.38 -21.49
CA GLU A 6 -16.82 -29.75 -20.85
C GLU A 6 -17.01 -28.23 -20.70
N LEU A 7 -17.50 -27.55 -21.75
CA LEU A 7 -17.78 -26.12 -21.69
C LEU A 7 -18.91 -25.81 -20.70
N LYS A 8 -19.97 -26.63 -20.67
CA LYS A 8 -21.05 -26.49 -19.68
C LYS A 8 -20.58 -26.67 -18.25
N SER A 9 -19.65 -27.60 -18.01
CA SER A 9 -19.04 -27.79 -16.69
C SER A 9 -18.23 -26.56 -16.26
N ARG A 10 -17.52 -25.92 -17.19
CA ARG A 10 -16.75 -24.69 -16.90
C ARG A 10 -17.62 -23.46 -16.67
N MET A 11 -18.79 -23.37 -17.30
CA MET A 11 -19.68 -22.21 -17.16
C MET A 11 -20.63 -22.30 -15.95
N LYS A 12 -20.73 -23.47 -15.30
CA LYS A 12 -21.71 -23.71 -14.22
C LYS A 12 -21.44 -22.89 -12.94
N GLY A 13 -20.21 -22.42 -12.72
CA GLY A 13 -19.81 -21.67 -11.52
C GLY A 13 -19.69 -20.16 -11.70
N GLY A 14 -19.83 -19.64 -12.92
CA GLY A 14 -19.37 -18.28 -13.24
C GLY A 14 -20.10 -17.14 -12.50
N MET A 15 -21.38 -17.30 -12.16
CA MET A 15 -22.15 -16.26 -11.47
C MET A 15 -22.24 -16.51 -9.96
N ASP A 16 -22.30 -17.78 -9.53
CA ASP A 16 -22.26 -18.15 -8.10
C ASP A 16 -20.91 -17.79 -7.45
N GLU A 17 -19.78 -17.90 -8.16
CA GLU A 17 -18.47 -17.42 -7.68
C GLU A 17 -18.41 -15.89 -7.56
N LEU A 18 -19.11 -15.15 -8.43
CA LEU A 18 -19.18 -13.69 -8.36
C LEU A 18 -20.10 -13.19 -7.24
N ILE A 19 -21.17 -13.95 -6.94
CA ILE A 19 -22.14 -13.63 -5.89
C ILE A 19 -21.68 -14.19 -4.53
N ARG A 20 -20.64 -15.03 -4.49
CA ARG A 20 -20.03 -15.53 -3.26
C ARG A 20 -19.43 -14.35 -2.49
N SER A 21 -20.27 -13.74 -1.65
CA SER A 21 -19.90 -12.75 -0.66
C SER A 21 -18.71 -13.31 0.11
N THR A 22 -17.63 -12.52 0.23
CA THR A 22 -16.41 -12.87 0.97
C THR A 22 -16.73 -13.13 2.44
N LEU A 23 -17.22 -14.33 2.73
CA LEU A 23 -17.16 -14.93 4.05
C LEU A 23 -15.68 -15.26 4.32
N PRO A 24 -15.18 -14.98 5.52
CA PRO A 24 -13.75 -15.07 5.83
C PRO A 24 -13.36 -16.53 6.09
N GLU A 25 -13.39 -17.36 5.06
CA GLU A 25 -12.70 -18.66 5.10
C GLU A 25 -11.40 -18.55 4.29
N ASP A 26 -10.35 -19.04 4.93
CA ASP A 26 -8.96 -19.05 4.48
C ASP A 26 -8.28 -17.68 4.43
N ARG A 27 -7.87 -17.23 5.63
CA ARG A 27 -6.60 -16.51 5.79
C ARG A 27 -5.48 -17.45 5.34
N LYS A 28 -5.31 -17.63 4.02
CA LYS A 28 -4.02 -18.02 3.46
C LYS A 28 -3.03 -17.01 3.98
N GLU A 29 -2.13 -17.50 4.81
CA GLU A 29 -1.04 -16.74 5.40
C GLU A 29 -0.42 -15.89 4.29
N MET A 30 -0.67 -14.58 4.33
CA MET A 30 0.10 -13.66 3.52
C MET A 30 1.57 -13.93 3.88
N PRO A 31 2.46 -14.11 2.90
CA PRO A 31 3.86 -14.23 3.20
C PRO A 31 4.22 -12.98 4.01
N LYS A 32 4.67 -13.19 5.25
CA LYS A 32 5.34 -12.20 6.10
C LYS A 32 6.68 -11.85 5.42
N LYS A 33 6.58 -11.26 4.23
CA LYS A 33 7.68 -10.71 3.46
C LYS A 33 7.91 -9.35 4.07
N ASP A 34 8.80 -9.35 5.05
CA ASP A 34 9.62 -8.22 5.52
C ASP A 34 8.89 -6.88 5.44
N LEU A 35 8.21 -6.54 6.54
CA LEU A 35 7.51 -5.27 6.70
C LEU A 35 8.46 -4.07 6.83
N GLU A 36 9.77 -4.30 6.94
CA GLU A 36 10.73 -3.26 7.32
C GLU A 36 11.15 -2.33 6.16
N ASP A 37 10.92 -2.69 4.89
CA ASP A 37 11.46 -1.93 3.75
C ASP A 37 10.47 -1.75 2.58
N ARG A 38 9.17 -1.63 2.87
CA ARG A 38 8.19 -1.30 1.84
C ARG A 38 8.04 0.20 1.73
N GLU A 39 8.47 0.77 0.60
CA GLU A 39 8.21 2.17 0.29
C GLU A 39 6.70 2.41 0.18
N VAL A 40 6.16 3.23 1.08
CA VAL A 40 4.74 3.60 1.12
C VAL A 40 4.60 5.03 0.59
N HIS A 41 3.75 5.21 -0.42
CA HIS A 41 3.36 6.54 -0.85
C HIS A 41 2.36 7.14 0.16
N CYS A 42 2.66 8.34 0.64
CA CYS A 42 1.86 9.05 1.62
C CYS A 42 1.47 10.45 1.10
N ASN A 43 0.19 10.79 1.27
CA ASN A 43 -0.35 12.12 1.01
C ASN A 43 -0.45 12.87 2.35
N PHE A 44 0.18 14.05 2.45
CA PHE A 44 0.12 14.86 3.66
C PHE A 44 -0.63 16.17 3.45
N VAL A 45 -1.48 16.48 4.41
CA VAL A 45 -2.03 17.83 4.61
C VAL A 45 -1.36 18.41 5.84
N MET A 46 -0.68 19.55 5.70
CA MET A 46 0.01 20.22 6.80
C MET A 46 -0.25 21.73 6.79
N SER A 47 0.00 22.39 7.92
CA SER A 47 -0.13 23.84 7.98
C SER A 47 0.86 24.54 7.04
N SER A 48 0.41 25.61 6.37
CA SER A 48 1.23 26.38 5.42
C SER A 48 2.53 26.89 6.04
N ARG A 49 2.51 27.25 7.33
CA ARG A 49 3.70 27.68 8.08
C ARG A 49 4.75 26.58 8.18
N LEU A 50 4.35 25.34 8.49
CA LEU A 50 5.26 24.20 8.59
C LEU A 50 5.80 23.80 7.21
N HIS A 51 4.94 23.78 6.19
CA HIS A 51 5.35 23.52 4.81
C HIS A 51 6.44 24.49 4.34
N ARG A 52 6.27 25.80 4.60
CA ARG A 52 7.27 26.80 4.23
C ARG A 52 8.61 26.61 4.96
N LYS A 53 8.57 26.26 6.25
CA LYS A 53 9.79 25.96 7.03
C LYS A 53 10.51 24.72 6.50
N LEU A 54 9.77 23.64 6.25
CA LEU A 54 10.31 22.41 5.70
C LEU A 54 10.96 22.65 4.32
N LYS A 55 10.27 23.39 3.45
CA LYS A 55 10.79 23.76 2.13
C LYS A 55 12.06 24.60 2.21
N LEU A 56 12.10 25.60 3.09
CA LEU A 56 13.29 26.44 3.29
C LEU A 56 14.48 25.60 3.74
N LEU A 57 14.27 24.70 4.70
CA LEU A 57 15.31 23.84 5.24
C LEU A 57 15.87 22.87 4.18
N ALA A 58 15.00 22.28 3.37
CA ALA A 58 15.39 21.44 2.23
C ALA A 58 16.23 22.21 1.21
N THR A 59 15.81 23.43 0.84
CA THR A 59 16.58 24.28 -0.09
C THR A 59 17.93 24.71 0.48
N GLN A 60 18.01 25.01 1.78
CA GLN A 60 19.28 25.39 2.43
C GLN A 60 20.29 24.25 2.45
N ARG A 61 19.83 23.01 2.62
CA ARG A 61 20.68 21.80 2.62
C ARG A 61 20.96 21.27 1.21
N GLY A 62 20.17 21.66 0.21
CA GLY A 62 20.24 21.12 -1.15
C GLY A 62 19.69 19.69 -1.25
N GLU A 63 18.81 19.30 -0.32
CA GLU A 63 18.26 17.95 -0.21
C GLU A 63 16.78 17.91 -0.62
N SER A 64 16.27 16.69 -0.85
CA SER A 64 14.84 16.52 -1.11
C SER A 64 14.02 16.71 0.17
N LEU A 65 12.76 17.14 0.02
CA LEU A 65 11.84 17.23 1.17
C LEU A 65 11.64 15.87 1.86
N LYS A 66 11.69 14.76 1.10
CA LYS A 66 11.57 13.40 1.62
C LYS A 66 12.71 13.09 2.59
N THR A 67 13.96 13.25 2.14
CA THR A 67 15.17 12.96 2.93
C THR A 67 15.19 13.76 4.24
N VAL A 68 14.90 15.05 4.15
CA VAL A 68 14.85 15.92 5.33
C VAL A 68 13.79 15.46 6.33
N LEU A 69 12.64 15.01 5.85
CA LEU A 69 11.55 14.54 6.71
C LEU A 69 11.88 13.21 7.37
N GLU A 70 12.46 12.27 6.63
CA GLU A 70 12.91 10.96 7.12
C GLU A 70 13.96 11.12 8.23
N GLU A 71 14.98 11.95 8.02
CA GLU A 71 15.99 12.23 9.06
C GLU A 71 15.37 12.78 10.36
N TYR A 72 14.37 13.66 10.23
CA TYR A 72 13.71 14.24 11.40
C TYR A 72 12.87 13.21 12.14
N LEU A 73 12.22 12.29 11.43
CA LEU A 73 11.42 11.22 12.02
C LEU A 73 12.32 10.20 12.74
N GLU A 74 13.41 9.77 12.11
CA GLU A 74 14.39 8.84 12.72
C GLU A 74 15.02 9.43 13.99
N LYS A 75 15.33 10.73 13.99
CA LYS A 75 15.85 11.43 15.18
C LYS A 75 14.84 11.51 16.32
N VAL A 76 13.54 11.56 16.02
CA VAL A 76 12.47 11.59 17.04
C VAL A 76 12.29 10.21 17.68
N GLU A 77 12.49 9.12 16.95
CA GLU A 77 12.40 7.76 17.51
C GLU A 77 13.55 7.40 18.46
N GLN A 78 14.67 8.13 18.41
CA GLN A 78 15.85 7.90 19.24
C GLN A 78 15.84 8.67 20.58
N GLY A 79 14.81 9.46 20.87
CA GLY A 79 14.69 10.27 22.10
C GLY A 79 13.47 9.89 22.94
#